data_AF-A0A9P0LHX8-F1
#
_entry.id   AF-A0A9P0LHX8-F1
#
_cell.length_a   1.000
_cell.length_b   1.000
_cell.length_c   1.000
_cell.angle_alpha   90.00
_cell.angle_beta   90.00
_cell.angle_gamma   90.00
#
_symmetry.space_group_name_H-M   'P 1'
#
loop_
_entity.id
_entity.type
_entity.pdbx_description
1 polymer ?
#
loop_
_entity_poly.entity_id
_entity_poly.type
_entity_poly.pdbx_seq_one_letter_code
_entity_poly.pdbx_strand_id
1 'polypeptide(L)'
;MEKAGQWIVFPTTERDLNEAKTSWMAKYRIPTVIRALDCTHIQIKKPEGQFGDEYINRKNVASLNVQMTCDAMERITGMDVQWPGSVHDSRI
;
A
#
# COMPACT_ATOMS: atom_id res chain seq x y z
N MET A 1 13.48 -5.72 -9.36
CA MET A 1 13.09 -6.31 -8.05
C MET A 1 14.23 -6.34 -7.04
N GLU A 2 15.51 -6.26 -7.45
CA GLU A 2 16.69 -6.53 -6.62
C GLU A 2 16.87 -5.65 -5.35
N LYS A 3 16.26 -4.46 -5.29
CA LYS A 3 16.40 -3.53 -4.15
C LYS A 3 15.14 -3.38 -3.29
N ALA A 4 13.99 -3.89 -3.73
CA ALA A 4 12.73 -3.70 -3.02
C ALA A 4 12.77 -4.31 -1.62
N GLY A 5 13.31 -5.52 -1.48
CA GLY A 5 13.46 -6.19 -0.18
C GLY A 5 14.47 -5.54 0.78
N GLN A 6 15.25 -4.56 0.31
CA GLN A 6 16.15 -3.77 1.16
C GLN A 6 15.48 -2.50 1.69
N TRP A 7 14.49 -1.95 0.97
CA TRP A 7 13.90 -0.64 1.26
C TRP A 7 12.45 -0.73 1.76
N ILE A 8 11.71 -1.74 1.31
CA ILE A 8 10.32 -1.99 1.69
C ILE A 8 10.34 -3.19 2.64
N VAL A 9 10.48 -2.91 3.93
CA VAL A 9 10.67 -3.93 4.96
C VAL A 9 9.51 -3.90 5.95
N PHE A 10 8.97 -5.08 6.25
CA PHE A 10 7.96 -5.26 7.28
C PHE A 10 8.63 -5.45 8.66
N PRO A 11 8.18 -4.78 9.74
CA PRO A 11 8.70 -5.04 11.08
C PRO A 11 8.23 -6.42 11.54
N THR A 12 9.14 -7.39 11.55
CA THR A 12 8.81 -8.80 11.85
C THR A 12 9.29 -9.24 13.22
N THR A 13 10.27 -8.56 13.81
CA THR A 13 10.77 -8.89 15.16
C THR A 13 10.01 -8.11 16.23
N GLU A 14 9.97 -8.64 17.46
CA GLU A 14 9.37 -7.93 18.61
C GLU A 14 10.01 -6.56 18.85
N ARG A 15 11.33 -6.46 18.61
CA ARG A 15 12.06 -5.20 18.68
C ARG A 15 11.51 -4.19 17.68
N ASP A 16 11.42 -4.56 16.40
CA ASP A 16 10.96 -3.66 15.34
C ASP A 16 9.50 -3.24 15.58
N LEU A 17 8.66 -4.17 16.05
CA LEU A 17 7.26 -3.88 16.39
C LEU A 17 7.17 -2.87 17.54
N ASN A 18 8.01 -3.01 18.59
CA ASN A 18 8.02 -2.08 19.72
C ASN A 18 8.58 -0.69 19.31
N GLU A 19 9.59 -0.65 18.44
CA GLU A 19 10.12 0.60 17.87
C GLU A 19 9.07 1.31 17.02
N ALA A 20 8.31 0.57 16.19
CA ALA A 20 7.22 1.12 15.39
C ALA A 20 6.10 1.72 16.28
N LYS A 21 5.64 0.98 17.30
CA LYS A 21 4.64 1.46 18.27
C LYS A 21 5.09 2.74 18.97
N THR A 22 6.36 2.78 19.39
CA THR A 22 6.95 3.94 20.05
C THR A 22 6.97 5.14 19.11
N SER A 23 7.33 4.94 17.84
CA SER A 23 7.42 6.00 16.83
C SER A 23 6.04 6.60 16.51
N TRP A 24 5.01 5.76 16.35
CA TRP A 24 3.63 6.22 16.12
C TRP A 24 3.07 6.99 17.32
N MET A 25 3.31 6.50 18.53
CA MET A 25 2.92 7.21 19.76
C MET A 25 3.66 8.55 19.90
N ALA A 26 4.94 8.60 19.54
CA ALA A 26 5.74 9.81 19.62
C ALA A 26 5.29 10.90 18.63
N LYS A 27 5.05 10.52 17.36
CA LYS A 27 4.74 11.48 16.28
C LYS A 27 3.26 11.83 16.18
N TYR A 28 2.38 10.84 16.28
CA TYR A 28 0.94 11.02 16.00
C TYR A 28 0.03 10.79 17.21
N ARG A 29 0.59 10.39 18.37
CA ARG A 29 -0.17 10.09 19.60
C ARG A 29 -1.19 8.96 19.44
N ILE A 30 -0.94 8.04 18.51
CA ILE A 30 -1.79 6.87 18.31
C ILE A 30 -1.09 5.64 18.91
N PRO A 31 -1.63 5.04 19.98
CA PRO A 31 -0.97 3.94 20.67
C PRO A 31 -1.04 2.65 19.85
N THR A 32 -0.03 1.80 19.99
CA THR A 32 0.04 0.43 19.45
C THR A 32 0.04 0.27 17.92
N VAL A 33 -0.05 1.37 17.16
CA VAL A 33 0.06 1.35 15.70
C VAL A 33 1.48 0.98 15.28
N ILE A 34 1.59 0.09 14.31
CA ILE A 34 2.87 -0.30 13.71
C ILE A 34 3.02 0.23 12.27
N ARG A 35 1.91 0.58 11.63
CA ARG A 35 1.82 1.05 10.23
C ARG A 35 0.43 1.58 9.92
N ALA A 36 0.34 2.48 8.96
CA ALA A 36 -0.91 2.83 8.29
C ALA A 36 -1.08 2.02 7.01
N LEU A 37 -2.31 1.75 6.60
CA LEU A 37 -2.67 1.04 5.37
C LEU A 37 -3.69 1.89 4.61
N ASP A 38 -3.48 2.05 3.31
CA ASP A 38 -4.42 2.72 2.43
C ASP A 38 -4.27 2.18 1.00
N CYS A 39 -5.27 2.45 0.15
CA CYS A 39 -5.27 2.12 -1.27
C CYS A 39 -5.12 3.38 -2.13
N THR A 40 -4.45 3.25 -3.26
CA THR A 40 -4.30 4.34 -4.23
C THR A 40 -4.38 3.84 -5.66
N HIS A 41 -4.96 4.64 -6.55
CA HIS A 41 -5.02 4.33 -7.96
C HIS A 41 -3.78 4.85 -8.69
N ILE A 42 -2.99 3.93 -9.24
CA ILE A 42 -1.88 4.27 -10.14
C ILE A 42 -2.37 4.16 -11.58
N GLN A 43 -2.38 5.27 -12.30
CA GLN A 43 -2.85 5.29 -13.69
C GLN A 43 -1.92 4.47 -14.58
N ILE A 44 -2.51 3.68 -15.48
CA ILE A 44 -1.79 2.87 -16.47
C ILE A 44 -2.34 3.11 -17.87
N LYS A 45 -1.61 2.68 -18.90
CA LYS A 45 -2.21 2.49 -20.22
C LYS A 45 -3.25 1.37 -20.09
N LYS A 46 -4.47 1.62 -20.59
CA LYS A 46 -5.53 0.61 -20.60
C LYS A 46 -5.00 -0.66 -21.29
N PRO A 47 -5.03 -1.83 -20.62
CA PRO A 47 -4.64 -3.08 -21.25
C PRO A 47 -5.52 -3.37 -22.47
N GLU A 48 -4.91 -3.92 -23.51
CA GLU A 48 -5.62 -4.34 -24.72
C GLU A 48 -6.27 -5.72 -24.48
N GLY A 49 -7.40 -5.99 -25.14
CA GLY A 49 -8.12 -7.25 -25.04
C GLY A 49 -9.35 -7.23 -24.12
N GLN A 50 -9.90 -8.42 -23.89
CA GLN A 50 -11.23 -8.61 -23.29
C GLN A 50 -11.39 -8.02 -21.88
N PHE A 51 -10.31 -8.00 -21.09
CA PHE A 51 -10.35 -7.60 -19.67
C PHE A 51 -9.87 -6.16 -19.43
N GLY A 52 -9.61 -5.38 -20.48
CA GLY A 52 -9.12 -4.01 -20.33
C GLY A 52 -10.05 -3.08 -19.55
N ASP A 53 -11.37 -3.37 -19.56
CA ASP A 53 -12.37 -2.60 -18.82
C ASP A 53 -12.33 -2.84 -17.30
N GLU A 54 -11.75 -3.95 -16.83
CA GLU A 54 -11.59 -4.22 -15.40
C GLU A 54 -10.64 -3.22 -14.72
N TYR A 55 -9.78 -2.57 -15.50
CA TYR A 55 -8.85 -1.57 -15.00
C TYR A 55 -9.47 -0.18 -14.89
N ILE A 56 -10.70 0.03 -15.37
CA ILE A 56 -11.38 1.32 -15.30
C ILE A 56 -11.89 1.56 -13.87
N ASN A 57 -11.39 2.61 -13.23
CA ASN A 57 -11.82 2.99 -11.89
C ASN A 57 -13.08 3.88 -11.90
N ARG A 58 -13.54 4.28 -10.71
CA ARG A 58 -14.71 5.17 -10.52
C ARG A 58 -14.60 6.54 -11.21
N LYS A 59 -13.40 6.96 -11.63
CA LYS A 59 -13.14 8.21 -12.37
C LYS A 59 -13.05 7.99 -13.87
N ASN A 60 -13.42 6.81 -14.36
CA ASN A 60 -13.39 6.41 -15.76
C ASN A 60 -11.98 6.45 -16.38
N VAL A 61 -10.94 6.18 -15.58
CA VAL A 61 -9.55 6.05 -16.06
C VAL A 61 -8.98 4.67 -15.74
N ALA A 62 -8.14 4.15 -16.64
CA ALA A 62 -7.46 2.88 -16.41
C ALA A 62 -6.39 3.01 -15.32
N SER A 63 -6.43 2.15 -14.31
CA SER A 63 -5.50 2.17 -13.19
C SER A 63 -5.32 0.78 -12.58
N LEU A 64 -4.23 0.61 -11.84
CA LEU A 64 -4.09 -0.41 -10.81
C LEU A 64 -4.57 0.16 -9.48
N ASN A 65 -5.35 -0.60 -8.74
CA ASN A 65 -5.61 -0.30 -7.33
C ASN A 65 -4.46 -0.91 -6.50
N VAL A 66 -3.68 -0.06 -5.86
CA VAL A 66 -2.47 -0.44 -5.14
C VAL A 66 -2.70 -0.24 -3.65
N GLN A 67 -2.68 -1.32 -2.87
CA GLN A 67 -2.64 -1.22 -1.43
C GLN A 67 -1.21 -0.99 -0.97
N MET A 68 -1.01 -0.07 -0.04
CA MET A 68 0.30 0.27 0.49
C MET A 68 0.24 0.41 2.00
N THR A 69 1.37 0.15 2.65
CA THR A 69 1.56 0.45 4.07
C THR A 69 2.72 1.39 4.29
N CYS A 70 2.66 2.23 5.32
CA CYS A 70 3.77 3.07 5.72
C CYS A 70 4.01 3.09 7.23
N ASP A 71 5.26 3.37 7.63
CA ASP A 71 5.63 3.61 9.02
C ASP A 71 5.37 5.06 9.46
N ALA A 72 5.64 5.37 10.73
CA ALA A 72 5.48 6.72 11.25
C ALA A 72 6.44 7.74 10.60
N MET A 73 7.50 7.29 9.94
CA MET A 73 8.43 8.14 9.18
C MET A 73 8.00 8.32 7.72
N GLU A 74 6.78 7.90 7.37
CA GLU A 74 6.20 8.00 6.03
C GLU A 74 6.97 7.17 4.98
N ARG A 75 7.69 6.14 5.42
CA ARG A 75 8.40 5.20 4.55
C ARG A 75 7.46 4.06 4.16
N ILE A 76 7.52 3.64 2.90
CA ILE A 76 6.72 2.51 2.41
C ILE A 76 7.26 1.21 3.01
N THR A 77 6.39 0.42 3.63
CA THR A 77 6.75 -0.81 4.36
C THR A 77 6.04 -2.07 3.85
N GLY A 78 5.34 -1.95 2.73
CA GLY A 78 4.64 -3.05 2.05
C GLY A 78 3.76 -2.49 0.93
N MET A 79 3.56 -3.29 -0.13
CA MET A 79 2.67 -2.96 -1.23
C MET A 79 2.10 -4.23 -1.88
N ASP A 80 0.87 -4.12 -2.37
CA ASP A 80 0.24 -5.08 -3.27
C ASP A 80 -0.29 -4.33 -4.51
N VAL A 81 0.14 -4.77 -5.69
CA VAL A 81 -0.08 -4.11 -7.00
C VAL A 81 -0.90 -4.97 -7.96
N GLN A 82 -1.59 -5.99 -7.46
CA GLN A 82 -2.23 -7.02 -8.29
C GLN A 82 -3.66 -6.70 -8.73
N TRP A 83 -4.24 -5.59 -8.27
CA TRP A 83 -5.67 -5.36 -8.39
C TRP A 83 -6.04 -4.40 -9.53
N PRO A 84 -6.98 -4.77 -10.41
CA PRO A 84 -7.55 -3.86 -11.39
C PRO A 84 -8.24 -2.65 -10.74
N GLY A 85 -8.25 -1.51 -11.42
CA GLY A 85 -8.84 -0.26 -10.92
C GLY A 85 -10.35 -0.30 -10.62
N SER A 86 -11.09 -1.31 -11.10
CA SER A 86 -12.49 -1.53 -10.74
C SER A 86 -12.68 -2.18 -9.36
N VAL A 87 -11.63 -2.79 -8.80
CA VAL A 87 -11.71 -3.47 -7.49
C VAL A 87 -11.80 -2.43 -6.38
N HIS A 88 -12.79 -2.61 -5.51
CA HIS A 88 -13.01 -1.75 -4.34
C HIS A 88 -11.99 -2.02 -3.24
N ASP A 89 -11.49 -0.96 -2.59
CA ASP A 89 -10.44 -1.01 -1.56
C ASP A 89 -10.75 -2.01 -0.44
N SER A 90 -12.02 -2.19 -0.08
CA SER A 90 -12.44 -3.16 0.95
C SER A 90 -12.24 -4.63 0.57
N ARG A 91 -11.81 -4.93 -0.66
CA ARG A 91 -11.57 -6.29 -1.17
C ARG A 91 -10.08 -6.59 -1.35
N ILE A 92 -9.22 -5.62 -1.03
CA ILE A 92 -7.76 -5.67 -1.12
C ILE A 92 -7.22 -5.64 0.30
#